data_AF-A0A9D7FT22-F1
#
_entry.id   AF-A0A9D7FT22-F1
#
_cell.length_a   1.000
_cell.length_b   1.000
_cell.length_c   1.000
_cell.angle_alpha   90.00
_cell.angle_beta   90.00
_cell.angle_gamma   90.00
#
_symmetry.space_group_name_H-M   'P 1'
#
loop_
_entity.id
_entity.type
_entity.pdbx_description
1 polymer ?
#
loop_
_entity_poly.entity_id
_entity_poly.type
_entity_poly.pdbx_seq_one_letter_code
_entity_poly.pdbx_strand_id
1 'polypeptide(L)'
;MPKLDTDKKRILTRVRKIKGQVEALEKALESGKECQLLLQQIASFRGAANGLMNDILETHLRDELREILPSGEPQSTKVDELAGLIHSYLK
;
A
#
# COMPACT_ATOMS: atom_id res chain seq x y z
N MET A 1 6.89 8.13 -6.56
CA MET A 1 5.57 8.78 -6.38
C MET A 1 4.73 8.47 -7.62
N PRO A 2 3.42 8.14 -7.52
CA PRO A 2 2.63 7.69 -8.67
C PRO A 2 2.68 8.71 -9.80
N LYS A 3 3.18 8.31 -10.97
CA LYS A 3 3.33 9.23 -12.11
C LYS A 3 2.01 9.49 -12.83
N LEU A 4 1.00 8.63 -12.64
CA LEU A 4 -0.31 8.72 -13.29
C LEU A 4 -1.40 9.26 -12.34
N ASP A 5 -2.18 10.24 -12.80
CA ASP A 5 -3.24 10.87 -12.02
C ASP A 5 -4.36 9.92 -11.58
N THR A 6 -4.62 8.87 -12.35
CA THR A 6 -5.62 7.84 -12.01
C THR A 6 -5.17 6.98 -10.82
N ASP A 7 -3.89 6.62 -10.76
CA ASP A 7 -3.33 5.84 -9.64
C ASP A 7 -3.31 6.69 -8.36
N LYS A 8 -2.96 7.98 -8.49
CA LYS A 8 -3.02 8.95 -7.39
C LYS A 8 -4.44 9.06 -6.81
N LYS A 9 -5.48 9.16 -7.66
CA LYS A 9 -6.88 9.20 -7.21
C LYS A 9 -7.32 7.90 -6.51
N ARG A 10 -6.93 6.74 -7.04
CA ARG A 10 -7.23 5.42 -6.43
C ARG A 10 -6.58 5.29 -5.05
N ILE A 11 -5.28 5.59 -4.96
CA ILE A 11 -4.51 5.56 -3.71
C ILE A 11 -5.10 6.51 -2.67
N LEU A 12 -5.40 7.76 -3.06
CA LEU A 12 -6.05 8.72 -2.15
C LEU A 12 -7.41 8.25 -1.63
N THR A 13 -8.20 7.58 -2.47
CA THR A 13 -9.48 6.99 -2.04
C THR A 13 -9.27 5.94 -0.95
N ARG A 14 -8.27 5.07 -1.10
CA ARG A 14 -7.93 4.07 -0.07
C ARG A 14 -7.44 4.72 1.22
N VAL A 15 -6.56 5.72 1.13
CA VAL A 15 -6.08 6.48 2.31
C VAL A 15 -7.25 7.11 3.07
N ARG A 16 -8.19 7.73 2.36
CA ARG A 16 -9.40 8.33 2.98
C ARG A 16 -10.27 7.28 3.68
N LYS A 17 -10.41 6.09 3.09
CA LYS A 17 -11.14 4.97 3.71
C LYS A 17 -10.45 4.49 5.00
N ILE A 18 -9.13 4.34 4.97
CA ILE A 18 -8.33 3.95 6.15
C ILE A 18 -8.46 5.00 7.25
N LYS A 19 -8.39 6.30 6.91
CA LYS A 19 -8.63 7.39 7.86
C LYS A 19 -9.97 7.23 8.58
N GLY A 20 -11.06 6.98 7.85
CA GLY A 20 -12.37 6.75 8.45
C GLY A 20 -12.43 5.51 9.36
N GLN A 21 -11.66 4.46 9.05
CA GLN A 21 -11.56 3.28 9.92
C GLN A 21 -10.83 3.60 11.23
N VAL A 22 -9.78 4.42 11.18
CA VAL A 22 -9.04 4.86 12.38
C VAL A 22 -9.91 5.77 13.25
N GLU A 23 -10.62 6.74 12.66
CA GLU A 23 -11.57 7.59 13.37
C GLU A 23 -12.70 6.77 14.03
N ALA A 24 -13.16 5.71 13.37
CA ALA A 24 -14.18 4.83 13.93
C ALA A 24 -13.65 3.96 15.09
N LEU A 25 -12.38 3.55 15.05
CA LEU A 25 -11.71 2.83 16.13
C LEU A 25 -11.50 3.73 17.35
N GLU A 26 -11.07 4.96 17.15
CA GLU A 26 -10.92 5.98 18.20
C GLU A 26 -12.25 6.20 18.94
N LYS A 27 -13.34 6.45 18.20
CA LYS A 27 -14.68 6.58 18.79
C LYS A 27 -15.14 5.33 19.54
N ALA A 28 -14.77 4.14 19.05
CA ALA A 28 -15.12 2.90 19.71
C ALA A 28 -14.38 2.72 21.04
N LEU A 29 -13.14 3.17 21.13
CA LEU A 29 -12.36 3.22 22.37
C LEU A 29 -12.96 4.23 23.36
N GLU A 30 -13.25 5.44 22.91
CA GLU A 30 -13.85 6.50 23.74
C GLU A 30 -15.23 6.09 24.31
N SER A 31 -16.02 5.36 23.52
CA SER A 31 -17.34 4.85 23.95
C SER A 31 -17.30 3.56 24.76
N GLY A 32 -16.10 3.03 25.06
CA GLY A 32 -15.94 1.83 25.89
C GLY A 32 -16.52 0.57 25.25
N LYS A 33 -16.44 0.42 23.93
CA LYS A 33 -16.94 -0.76 23.22
C LYS A 33 -16.20 -2.03 23.64
N GLU A 34 -16.87 -3.17 23.47
CA GLU A 34 -16.31 -4.49 23.79
C GLU A 34 -15.00 -4.76 23.03
N CYS A 35 -14.05 -5.41 23.70
CA CYS A 35 -12.74 -5.76 23.14
C CYS A 35 -12.84 -6.53 21.83
N GLN A 36 -13.84 -7.41 21.67
CA GLN A 36 -14.05 -8.15 20.43
C GLN A 36 -14.32 -7.24 19.22
N LEU A 37 -15.12 -6.18 19.40
CA LEU A 37 -15.39 -5.21 18.34
C LEU A 37 -14.15 -4.40 17.97
N LEU A 38 -13.36 -4.01 18.97
CA LEU A 38 -12.08 -3.31 18.76
C LEU A 38 -11.10 -4.19 17.96
N LEU A 39 -10.97 -5.47 18.32
CA LEU A 39 -10.14 -6.42 17.60
C LEU A 39 -10.58 -6.61 16.14
N GLN A 40 -11.89 -6.65 15.88
CA GLN A 40 -12.43 -6.72 14.52
C GLN A 40 -12.11 -5.47 13.70
N GLN A 41 -12.23 -4.28 14.30
CA GLN A 41 -11.87 -3.02 13.65
C GLN A 41 -10.38 -2.96 13.32
N ILE A 42 -9.51 -3.39 14.25
CA ILE A 42 -8.07 -3.47 14.03
C ILE A 42 -7.73 -4.46 12.90
N ALA A 43 -8.37 -5.63 12.87
CA ALA A 43 -8.18 -6.60 11.80
C ALA A 43 -8.58 -6.03 10.42
N SER A 44 -9.70 -5.30 10.36
CA SER A 44 -10.15 -4.60 9.16
C SER A 44 -9.17 -3.50 8.71
N PHE A 45 -8.67 -2.69 9.65
CA PHE A 45 -7.65 -1.66 9.37
C PHE A 45 -6.37 -2.29 8.82
N ARG A 46 -5.87 -3.36 9.44
CA ARG A 46 -4.67 -4.08 8.97
C ARG A 46 -4.85 -4.60 7.55
N GLY A 47 -6.01 -5.19 7.23
CA GLY A 47 -6.32 -5.64 5.86
C GLY A 47 -6.32 -4.49 4.84
N ALA A 48 -6.90 -3.34 5.20
CA ALA A 48 -6.91 -2.16 4.35
C ALA A 48 -5.50 -1.57 4.14
N ALA A 49 -4.68 -1.51 5.20
CA ALA A 49 -3.30 -1.06 5.14
C ALA A 49 -2.44 -1.96 4.23
N ASN A 50 -2.58 -3.29 4.36
CA ASN A 50 -1.89 -4.24 3.47
C ASN A 50 -2.32 -4.06 2.00
N GLY A 51 -3.61 -3.85 1.75
CA GLY A 51 -4.09 -3.56 0.40
C GLY A 51 -3.52 -2.26 -0.17
N LEU A 52 -3.39 -1.21 0.64
CA LEU A 52 -2.74 0.04 0.24
C LEU A 52 -1.25 -0.16 -0.07
N MET A 53 -0.54 -0.94 0.75
CA MET A 53 0.87 -1.26 0.52
C MET A 53 1.06 -1.94 -0.83
N ASN A 54 0.24 -2.94 -1.15
CA ASN A 54 0.29 -3.65 -2.42
C ASN A 54 0.03 -2.72 -3.61
N ASP A 55 -1.00 -1.87 -3.54
CA ASP A 55 -1.32 -0.90 -4.60
C ASP A 55 -0.15 0.06 -4.88
N ILE A 56 0.51 0.56 -3.82
CA ILE A 56 1.65 1.48 -3.94
C ILE A 56 2.87 0.74 -4.50
N LEU A 57 3.17 -0.46 -3.99
CA LEU A 57 4.28 -1.29 -4.45
C LEU A 57 4.12 -1.64 -5.94
N GLU A 58 2.95 -2.10 -6.36
CA GLU A 58 2.67 -2.40 -7.76
C GLU A 58 2.86 -1.17 -8.65
N THR A 59 2.36 -0.01 -8.21
CA THR A 59 2.52 1.25 -8.95
C THR A 59 3.99 1.63 -9.08
N HIS A 60 4.77 1.47 -8.00
CA HIS A 60 6.19 1.79 -7.98
C HIS A 60 7.00 0.86 -8.91
N LEU A 61 6.77 -0.46 -8.82
CA LEU A 61 7.43 -1.45 -9.67
C LEU A 61 7.09 -1.24 -11.15
N ARG A 62 5.82 -0.93 -11.46
CA ARG A 62 5.37 -0.65 -12.83
C ARG A 62 6.04 0.60 -13.41
N ASP A 63 6.17 1.66 -12.60
CA ASP A 63 6.80 2.91 -13.03
C ASP A 63 8.33 2.75 -13.22
N GLU A 64 9.00 2.00 -12.35
CA GLU A 64 10.43 1.67 -12.51
C GLU A 64 10.69 0.76 -13.71
N LEU A 65 9.89 -0.30 -13.89
CA LEU A 65 10.03 -1.21 -15.03
C LEU A 65 9.86 -0.47 -16.37
N ARG A 66 8.96 0.52 -16.44
CA ARG A 66 8.77 1.37 -17.62
C ARG A 66 9.97 2.24 -17.95
N GLU A 67 10.76 2.66 -16.96
CA GLU A 67 11.99 3.43 -17.18
C GLU A 67 13.19 2.54 -17.51
N ILE A 68 13.13 1.29 -17.07
CA ILE A 68 14.17 0.29 -17.28
C ILE A 68 14.07 -0.35 -18.68
N LEU A 69 12.87 -0.63 -19.19
CA LEU A 69 12.65 -1.30 -20.49
C LEU A 69 13.17 -0.56 -21.75
N PRO A 70 13.22 0.79 -21.81
CA PRO A 70 13.79 1.52 -22.95
C PRO A 70 15.32 1.40 -23.06
N SER A 71 16.00 1.04 -21.97
CA SER A 71 17.45 0.99 -21.90
C SER A 71 17.93 -0.39 -22.36
N GLY A 72 18.71 -0.48 -23.44
CA GLY A 72 19.27 -1.72 -24.00
C GLY A 72 20.28 -2.47 -23.09
N GLU A 73 20.16 -2.32 -21.78
CA GLU A 73 21.01 -2.94 -20.75
C GLU A 73 20.68 -4.42 -20.50
N PRO A 74 21.66 -5.20 -19.97
CA PRO A 74 21.50 -6.62 -19.68
C PRO A 74 20.31 -6.89 -18.74
N GLN A 75 19.51 -7.91 -19.05
CA GLN A 75 18.35 -8.30 -18.24
C GLN A 75 18.70 -8.68 -16.78
N SER A 76 19.92 -9.13 -16.50
CA SER A 76 20.33 -9.62 -15.17
C SER A 76 20.34 -8.52 -14.10
N THR A 77 20.92 -7.35 -14.38
CA THR A 77 21.05 -6.25 -13.42
C THR A 77 19.69 -5.68 -13.00
N LYS A 78 18.73 -5.69 -13.93
CA LYS A 78 17.36 -5.21 -13.74
C LYS A 78 16.52 -6.12 -12.85
N VAL A 79 16.75 -7.44 -12.95
CA VAL A 79 16.09 -8.43 -12.10
C VAL A 79 16.59 -8.32 -10.66
N ASP A 80 17.88 -8.06 -10.47
CA ASP A 80 18.47 -7.89 -9.13
C ASP A 80 17.97 -6.60 -8.44
N GLU A 81 17.84 -5.48 -9.17
CA GLU A 81 17.24 -4.25 -8.63
C GLU A 81 15.76 -4.45 -8.24
N LEU A 82 14.98 -5.10 -9.11
CA LEU A 82 13.57 -5.40 -8.85
C LEU A 82 13.42 -6.33 -7.63
N ALA A 83 14.27 -7.36 -7.53
CA ALA A 83 14.30 -8.28 -6.40
C ALA A 83 14.68 -7.56 -5.10
N GLY A 84 15.65 -6.64 -5.14
CA GLY A 84 16.02 -5.79 -4.01
C GLY A 84 14.87 -4.91 -3.53
N LEU A 85 14.13 -4.30 -4.48
CA LEU A 85 12.96 -3.50 -4.16
C LEU A 85 11.88 -4.33 -3.47
N ILE A 86 11.54 -5.50 -4.03
CA ILE A 86 10.55 -6.42 -3.45
C ILE A 86 10.97 -6.85 -2.04
N HIS A 87 12.24 -7.22 -1.83
CA HIS A 87 12.78 -7.59 -0.51
C HIS A 87 12.76 -6.44 0.52
N SER A 88 12.86 -5.19 0.09
CA SER A 88 12.79 -4.04 0.99
C SER A 88 11.39 -3.79 1.57
N TYR A 89 10.33 -4.24 0.86
CA TYR A 89 8.93 -4.01 1.22
C TYR A 89 8.19 -5.27 1.71
N LEU A 90 8.66 -6.47 1.35
CA LEU A 90 8.14 -7.73 1.85
C LEU A 90 9.12 -8.30 2.88
N LYS A 91 8.86 -8.02 4.16
CA LYS A 91 9.44 -8.75 5.30
C LYS A 91 8.45 -9.79 5.82
#